data_AF-A0A9J7IQV3-F1
#
_entry.id   AF-A0A9J7IQV3-F1
#
_cell.length_a   1.000
_cell.length_b   1.000
_cell.length_c   1.000
_cell.angle_alpha   90.00
_cell.angle_beta   90.00
_cell.angle_gamma   90.00
#
_symmetry.space_group_name_H-M   'P 1'
#
loop_
_entity.id
_entity.type
_entity.pdbx_description
1 polymer ?
#
loop_
_entity_poly.entity_id
_entity_poly.type
_entity_poly.pdbx_seq_one_letter_code
_entity_poly.pdbx_strand_id
1 'polypeptide(L)'
;MRRAQETSFAKCTARFNGSSRNADDLEAFIEATEVYRDCTNVSDEHALRGLPMLLVVEAAVRRQGVKSSITSWTDALQRLRGMFGVPRPGYKILRDIFATEQNSERADDVPIYL
;
A
#
# COMPACT_ATOMS: atom_id res chain seq x y z
N MET A 1 20.23 -21.51 9.60
CA MET A 1 19.54 -21.51 8.29
C MET A 1 19.62 -20.10 7.71
N ARG A 2 20.37 -19.86 6.63
CA ARG A 2 20.36 -18.57 5.93
C ARG A 2 19.05 -18.51 5.13
N ARG A 3 18.11 -17.65 5.51
CA ARG A 3 17.00 -17.30 4.61
C ARG A 3 17.65 -16.71 3.35
N ALA A 4 17.29 -17.24 2.18
CA ALA A 4 17.71 -16.62 0.93
C ALA A 4 17.19 -15.18 0.95
N GLN A 5 18.10 -14.20 0.89
CA GLN A 5 17.70 -12.80 0.78
C GLN A 5 16.99 -12.65 -0.56
N GLU A 6 15.68 -12.40 -0.53
CA GLU A 6 14.87 -12.28 -1.73
C GLU A 6 14.99 -10.86 -2.26
N THR A 7 15.70 -10.70 -3.36
CA THR A 7 15.94 -9.40 -4.01
C THR A 7 14.82 -9.02 -4.99
N SER A 8 13.69 -9.73 -4.97
CA SER A 8 12.60 -9.58 -5.95
C SER A 8 11.23 -9.91 -5.34
N PHE A 9 10.17 -9.36 -5.95
CA PHE A 9 8.77 -9.58 -5.57
C PHE A 9 8.18 -10.92 -6.05
N ALA A 10 9.00 -11.87 -6.51
CA ALA A 10 8.54 -13.16 -7.07
C ALA A 10 7.64 -13.97 -6.11
N LYS A 11 7.87 -13.87 -4.79
CA LYS A 11 7.06 -14.54 -3.75
C LYS A 11 6.07 -13.61 -3.05
N CYS A 12 6.01 -12.34 -3.44
CA CYS A 12 4.99 -11.44 -2.94
C CYS A 12 3.63 -11.93 -3.43
N THR A 13 2.67 -12.10 -2.52
CA THR A 13 1.31 -12.57 -2.80
C THR A 13 0.33 -11.42 -3.04
N ALA A 14 0.71 -10.18 -2.72
CA ALA A 14 -0.11 -9.01 -2.94
C ALA A 14 -0.35 -8.81 -4.45
N ARG A 15 -1.61 -8.63 -4.84
CA ARG A 15 -2.02 -8.41 -6.23
C ARG A 15 -3.07 -7.32 -6.29
N PHE A 16 -2.96 -6.45 -7.29
CA PHE A 16 -3.91 -5.36 -7.50
C PHE A 16 -4.41 -5.37 -8.95
N ASN A 17 -5.72 -5.48 -9.15
CA ASN A 17 -6.34 -5.61 -10.48
C ASN A 17 -6.83 -4.28 -11.07
N GLY A 18 -6.70 -3.16 -10.35
CA GLY A 18 -7.15 -1.85 -10.83
C GLY A 18 -8.67 -1.67 -10.87
N SER A 19 -9.46 -2.70 -10.53
CA SER A 19 -10.92 -2.67 -10.60
C SER A 19 -11.59 -2.18 -9.30
N SER A 20 -10.82 -1.99 -8.22
CA SER A 20 -11.41 -1.56 -6.96
C SER A 20 -11.92 -0.12 -7.05
N ARG A 21 -13.25 0.05 -6.93
CA ARG A 21 -13.88 1.34 -6.65
C ARG A 21 -13.65 1.81 -5.21
N ASN A 22 -12.88 1.03 -4.44
CA ASN A 22 -12.55 1.30 -3.06
C ASN A 22 -11.09 1.74 -2.93
N ALA A 23 -10.87 2.87 -2.26
CA ALA A 23 -9.53 3.37 -1.96
C ALA A 23 -8.77 2.44 -1.00
N ASP A 24 -9.50 1.68 -0.19
CA ASP A 24 -8.94 0.83 0.86
C ASP A 24 -8.16 -0.34 0.26
N ASP A 25 -8.67 -0.91 -0.83
CA ASP A 25 -8.03 -2.04 -1.50
C ASP A 25 -6.69 -1.60 -2.12
N LEU A 26 -6.60 -0.33 -2.57
CA LEU A 26 -5.36 0.25 -3.06
C LEU A 26 -4.36 0.50 -1.93
N GLU A 27 -4.78 1.11 -0.82
CA GLU A 27 -3.89 1.37 0.31
C GLU A 27 -3.44 0.07 0.99
N ALA A 28 -4.32 -0.92 1.14
CA ALA A 28 -3.96 -2.26 1.65
C ALA A 28 -2.96 -2.98 0.75
N PHE A 29 -3.07 -2.82 -0.57
CA PHE A 29 -2.08 -3.34 -1.51
C PHE A 29 -0.73 -2.63 -1.36
N ILE A 30 -0.72 -1.30 -1.24
CA ILE A 30 0.50 -0.51 -1.05
C ILE A 30 1.18 -0.92 0.26
N GLU A 31 0.43 -0.97 1.36
CA GLU A 31 0.91 -1.38 2.68
C GLU A 31 1.54 -2.78 2.63
N ALA A 32 0.83 -3.77 2.07
CA ALA A 32 1.36 -5.14 1.97
C ALA A 32 2.65 -5.22 1.13
N THR A 33 2.75 -4.39 0.09
CA THR A 33 3.94 -4.34 -0.78
C THR A 33 5.12 -3.65 -0.09
N GLU A 34 4.88 -2.58 0.68
CA GLU A 34 5.89 -1.89 1.49
C GLU A 34 6.40 -2.80 2.62
N VAL A 35 5.50 -3.45 3.36
CA VAL A 35 5.86 -4.42 4.40
C VAL A 35 6.72 -5.55 3.83
N TYR A 36 6.35 -6.11 2.66
CA TYR A 36 7.15 -7.14 2.02
C TYR A 36 8.53 -6.61 1.62
N ARG A 37 8.61 -5.43 0.99
CA ARG A 37 9.86 -4.79 0.57
C ARG A 37 10.80 -4.62 1.77
N ASP A 38 10.28 -4.13 2.89
CA ASP A 38 11.06 -3.88 4.10
C ASP A 38 11.52 -5.18 4.75
N CYS A 39 10.66 -6.21 4.79
CA CYS A 39 11.02 -7.52 5.31
C CYS A 39 12.07 -8.25 4.46
N THR A 40 12.11 -8.00 3.16
CA THR A 40 13.00 -8.67 2.20
C THR A 40 14.21 -7.83 1.80
N ASN A 41 14.27 -6.57 2.26
CA ASN A 41 15.31 -5.58 1.91
C ASN A 41 15.49 -5.43 0.39
N VAL A 42 14.38 -5.41 -0.35
CA VAL A 42 14.39 -5.18 -1.80
C VAL A 42 14.76 -3.73 -2.07
N SER A 43 15.80 -3.51 -2.88
CA SER A 43 16.21 -2.14 -3.24
C SER A 43 15.16 -1.46 -4.12
N ASP A 44 15.11 -0.13 -4.07
CA ASP A 44 14.17 0.66 -4.89
C ASP A 44 14.23 0.32 -6.37
N GLU A 45 15.43 0.07 -6.90
CA GLU A 45 15.65 -0.32 -8.29
C GLU A 45 14.96 -1.65 -8.63
N HIS A 46 15.09 -2.66 -7.77
CA HIS A 46 14.42 -3.95 -7.94
C HIS A 46 12.91 -3.84 -7.69
N ALA A 47 12.51 -3.01 -6.73
CA ALA A 47 11.12 -2.78 -6.41
C ALA A 47 10.38 -2.14 -7.59
N LEU A 48 10.95 -1.10 -8.20
CA LEU A 48 10.41 -0.43 -9.39
C LEU A 48 10.26 -1.38 -10.58
N ARG A 49 11.22 -2.30 -10.78
CA ARG A 49 11.16 -3.32 -11.83
C ARG A 49 10.12 -4.41 -11.57
N GLY A 50 9.91 -4.79 -10.30
CA GLY A 50 8.99 -5.86 -9.93
C GLY A 50 7.54 -5.41 -9.70
N LEU A 51 7.30 -4.13 -9.38
CA LEU A 51 5.96 -3.58 -9.15
C LEU A 51 4.96 -3.88 -10.29
N PRO A 52 5.32 -3.78 -11.59
CA PRO A 52 4.41 -4.13 -12.68
C PRO A 52 3.92 -5.58 -12.66
N MET A 53 4.70 -6.52 -12.09
CA MET A 53 4.31 -7.93 -11.99
C MET A 53 3.20 -8.17 -10.95
N LEU A 54 2.97 -7.20 -10.06
CA LEU A 54 1.94 -7.24 -9.02
C LEU A 54 0.60 -6.63 -9.50
N LEU A 55 0.60 -5.99 -10.67
CA LEU A 55 -0.57 -5.33 -11.27
C LEU A 55 -1.24 -6.23 -12.31
N VAL A 56 -2.53 -6.55 -12.16
CA VAL A 56 -3.28 -7.46 -13.04
C VAL A 56 -4.13 -6.68 -14.06
N VAL A 57 -3.76 -6.85 -15.34
CA VAL A 57 -4.48 -6.68 -16.62
C VAL A 57 -5.06 -5.31 -17.04
N GLU A 58 -5.71 -4.48 -16.21
CA GLU A 58 -6.26 -3.18 -16.70
C GLU A 58 -5.37 -1.95 -16.42
N ALA A 59 -4.27 -2.11 -15.67
CA ALA A 59 -3.33 -1.03 -15.36
C ALA A 59 -2.35 -0.70 -16.50
N ALA A 60 -2.21 -1.59 -17.50
CA ALA A 60 -1.20 -1.47 -18.56
C ALA A 60 -1.53 -0.37 -19.59
N VAL A 61 -2.81 -0.18 -19.94
CA VAL A 61 -3.25 0.78 -20.97
C VAL A 61 -3.18 2.23 -20.48
N ARG A 62 -3.47 2.49 -19.19
CA ARG A 62 -3.39 3.84 -18.61
C ARG A 62 -1.95 4.36 -18.45
N ARG A 63 -0.97 3.45 -18.42
CA ARG A 63 0.46 3.77 -18.28
C ARG A 63 1.10 4.32 -19.57
N GLN A 64 0.44 4.20 -20.73
CA GLN A 64 1.03 4.57 -22.01
C GLN A 64 1.15 6.09 -22.23
N GLY A 65 0.54 6.92 -21.37
CA GLY A 65 0.60 8.39 -21.42
C GLY A 65 1.71 9.04 -20.59
N VAL A 66 2.48 8.29 -19.79
CA VAL A 66 3.42 8.87 -18.82
C VAL A 66 4.86 8.54 -19.20
N LYS A 67 5.45 9.37 -20.06
CA LYS A 67 6.90 9.39 -20.40
C LYS A 67 7.76 10.10 -19.33
N SER A 68 7.30 10.22 -18.10
CA SER A 68 8.16 10.72 -17.01
C SER A 68 8.81 9.53 -16.33
N SER A 69 10.14 9.48 -16.38
CA SER A 69 10.97 8.54 -15.64
C SER A 69 10.55 8.52 -14.17
N ILE A 70 9.94 7.43 -13.72
CA ILE A 70 9.74 7.17 -12.30
C ILE A 70 11.14 6.85 -11.74
N THR A 71 11.73 7.79 -11.02
CA THR A 71 13.10 7.67 -10.51
C THR A 71 13.16 7.20 -9.06
N SER A 72 12.04 7.20 -8.34
CA SER A 72 11.95 6.77 -6.94
C SER A 72 10.76 5.86 -6.69
N TRP A 73 10.91 4.98 -5.69
CA TRP A 73 9.81 4.12 -5.22
C TRP A 73 8.61 4.95 -4.76
N THR A 74 8.85 6.06 -4.06
CA THR A 74 7.82 6.97 -3.57
C THR A 74 7.01 7.60 -4.71
N ASP A 75 7.65 8.04 -5.80
CA ASP A 75 6.94 8.58 -6.98
C ASP A 75 6.08 7.50 -7.65
N ALA A 76 6.54 6.24 -7.65
CA ALA A 76 5.76 5.12 -8.16
C ALA A 76 4.44 4.93 -7.39
N LEU A 77 4.51 4.98 -6.05
CA LEU A 77 3.33 4.85 -5.18
C LEU A 77 2.39 6.06 -5.30
N GLN A 78 2.93 7.28 -5.36
CA GLN A 78 2.14 8.49 -5.58
C GLN A 78 1.39 8.45 -6.91
N ARG A 79 2.02 7.96 -7.98
CA ARG A 79 1.34 7.78 -9.27
C ARG A 79 0.29 6.69 -9.21
N LEU A 80 0.55 5.60 -8.48
CA LEU A 80 -0.46 4.56 -8.27
C LEU A 80 -1.71 5.13 -7.58
N ARG A 81 -1.52 5.96 -6.55
CA ARG A 81 -2.59 6.73 -5.89
C ARG A 81 -3.25 7.73 -6.82
N GLY A 82 -2.52 8.44 -7.67
CA GLY A 82 -3.11 9.36 -8.66
C GLY A 82 -3.91 8.64 -9.76
N MET A 83 -3.55 7.40 -10.10
CA MET A 83 -4.20 6.62 -11.15
C MET A 83 -5.44 5.87 -10.68
N PHE A 84 -5.41 5.34 -9.45
CA PHE A 84 -6.42 4.43 -8.91
C PHE A 84 -7.06 4.91 -7.61
N GLY A 85 -6.47 5.91 -6.95
CA GLY A 85 -7.03 6.50 -5.74
C GLY A 85 -8.30 7.27 -6.09
N VAL A 86 -9.44 6.68 -5.79
CA VAL A 86 -10.68 7.44 -5.61
C VAL A 86 -10.55 8.15 -4.27
N PRO A 87 -10.72 9.47 -4.18
CA PRO A 87 -10.76 10.15 -2.88
C PRO A 87 -11.80 9.44 -2.00
N ARG A 88 -11.41 8.96 -0.80
CA ARG A 88 -12.37 8.39 0.17
C ARG A 88 -13.46 9.43 0.38
N PRO A 89 -14.72 9.17 0.00
CA PRO A 89 -15.78 10.11 0.24
C PRO A 89 -15.90 10.37 1.74
N GLY A 90 -16.03 11.64 2.16
CA GLY A 90 -16.02 12.01 3.58
C GLY A 90 -16.99 11.20 4.44
N TYR A 91 -18.14 10.79 3.89
CA TYR A 91 -19.11 9.97 4.61
C TYR A 91 -18.59 8.57 4.99
N LYS A 92 -17.69 7.97 4.21
CA LYS A 92 -17.07 6.67 4.56
C LYS A 92 -16.12 6.84 5.74
N ILE A 93 -15.33 7.92 5.75
CA ILE A 93 -14.42 8.26 6.84
C ILE A 93 -15.20 8.47 8.15
N LEU A 94 -16.29 9.24 8.07
CA LEU A 94 -17.16 9.46 9.23
C LEU A 94 -17.77 8.15 9.72
N ARG A 95 -18.24 7.29 8.80
CA ARG A 95 -18.79 5.97 9.18
C ARG A 95 -17.77 5.11 9.91
N ASP A 96 -16.52 5.06 9.45
CA ASP A 96 -15.47 4.26 10.10
C ASP A 96 -15.13 4.80 11.51
N ILE A 97 -15.01 6.13 11.65
CA ILE A 97 -14.74 6.78 12.95
C ILE A 97 -15.84 6.45 13.96
N PHE A 98 -17.11 6.54 13.55
CA PHE A 98 -18.25 6.27 14.43
C PHE A 98 -18.63 4.79 14.53
N ALA A 99 -17.98 3.89 13.78
CA ALA A 99 -18.26 2.47 13.85
C ALA A 99 -17.65 1.79 15.09
N THR A 100 -16.64 2.41 15.70
CA THR A 100 -15.96 1.86 16.89
C THR A 100 -16.34 2.67 18.11
N GLU A 101 -17.11 2.07 19.02
CA GLU A 101 -17.36 2.65 20.34
C GLU A 101 -16.09 2.56 21.19
N GLN A 102 -15.80 3.60 21.96
CA GLN A 102 -14.68 3.60 22.90
C GLN A 102 -14.87 2.45 23.90
N ASN A 103 -13.85 1.61 24.07
CA ASN A 103 -13.89 0.51 25.05
C ASN A 103 -13.97 1.08 26.48
N SER A 104 -14.42 0.26 27.43
CA SER A 104 -14.52 0.66 28.84
C SER A 104 -13.16 0.77 29.55
N GLU A 105 -12.05 0.70 28.81
CA GLU A 105 -10.72 0.81 29.36
C GLU A 105 -10.51 2.26 29.75
N ARG A 106 -10.51 2.48 31.07
CA ARG A 106 -10.40 3.80 31.67
C ARG A 106 -9.08 4.42 31.24
N ALA A 107 -9.13 5.62 30.66
CA ALA A 107 -7.94 6.39 30.30
C ALA A 107 -7.12 6.87 31.52
N ASP A 108 -7.55 6.52 32.73
CA ASP A 108 -7.04 7.02 34.01
C ASP A 108 -6.03 6.06 34.68
N ASP A 109 -5.81 4.86 34.15
CA ASP A 109 -4.87 3.86 34.70
C ASP A 109 -3.39 4.17 34.35
N VAL A 110 -3.02 5.45 34.39
CA VAL A 110 -1.62 5.85 34.54
C VAL A 110 -1.35 5.87 36.05
N PRO A 111 -0.69 4.86 36.64
CA PRO A 111 -0.30 4.95 38.04
C PRO A 111 0.71 6.08 38.18
N ILE A 112 0.24 7.22 38.67
CA ILE A 112 1.11 8.29 39.13
C ILE A 112 1.75 7.77 40.41
N TYR A 113 2.94 7.17 40.29
CA TYR A 113 3.79 6.87 41.44
C TYR A 113 4.25 8.21 42.05
N LEU A 114 3.64 8.61 43.16
CA LEU A 114 4.12 9.65 44.08
C LEU A 114 4.89 8.98 45.23
#